data_AF-A0A0D7CNI9-F1
#
_entry.id   AF-A0A0D7CNI9-F1
#
_cell.length_a   1.000
_cell.length_b   1.000
_cell.length_c   1.000
_cell.angle_alpha   90.00
_cell.angle_beta   90.00
_cell.angle_gamma   90.00
#
_symmetry.space_group_name_H-M   'P 1'
#
loop_
_entity.id
_entity.type
_entity.pdbx_description
1 polymer ?
#
loop_
_entity_poly.entity_id
_entity_poly.type
_entity_poly.pdbx_seq_one_letter_code
_entity_poly.pdbx_strand_id
1 'polypeptide(L)'
;MTDTTYDEWLAIIDEFAERLDPRERLACLFGLMAPLLNRIEREDEELSDNPVLSTPDAVHDLRKAAAGEPVDADAVYEQLTEVGLCYSEDQAPERHLVSQSAYAAAAWLQLLAGRKLRATAYLEGDNEDPVPPFAPSAFTRIVDLLAWTRSDQIYFHWEDAIAYPEDCDLPAAIRELRAMHVEISGFGRERYSGDVSSPAE
;
A
#
# COMPACT_ATOMS: atom_id res chain seq x y z
N MET A 1 -21.35 -7.05 -22.38
CA MET A 1 -20.12 -6.38 -21.93
C MET A 1 -19.33 -7.47 -21.26
N THR A 2 -18.15 -7.79 -21.78
CA THR A 2 -17.24 -8.74 -21.12
C THR A 2 -16.82 -8.12 -19.80
N ASP A 3 -16.97 -8.86 -18.69
CA ASP A 3 -16.49 -8.41 -17.39
C ASP A 3 -14.95 -8.34 -17.45
N THR A 4 -14.40 -7.16 -17.17
CA THR A 4 -12.96 -6.90 -17.14
C THR A 4 -12.29 -7.76 -16.06
N THR A 5 -11.22 -8.47 -16.42
CA THR A 5 -10.51 -9.39 -15.52
C THR A 5 -9.65 -8.65 -14.49
N TYR A 6 -9.13 -9.38 -13.49
CA TYR A 6 -8.32 -8.80 -12.42
C TYR A 6 -7.03 -8.16 -12.94
N ASP A 7 -6.30 -8.87 -13.80
CA ASP A 7 -5.07 -8.43 -14.44
C ASP A 7 -5.31 -7.25 -15.40
N GLU A 8 -6.42 -7.25 -16.15
CA GLU A 8 -6.84 -6.12 -16.97
C GLU A 8 -7.09 -4.87 -16.11
N TRP A 9 -7.70 -5.02 -14.93
CA TRP A 9 -7.89 -3.89 -14.01
C TRP A 9 -6.57 -3.35 -13.47
N LEU A 10 -5.63 -4.21 -13.08
CA LEU A 10 -4.28 -3.78 -12.67
C LEU A 10 -3.59 -3.01 -13.80
N ALA A 11 -3.67 -3.50 -15.04
CA ALA A 11 -3.09 -2.81 -16.20
C ALA A 11 -3.73 -1.44 -16.48
N ILE A 12 -5.06 -1.35 -16.38
CA ILE A 12 -5.80 -0.07 -16.53
C ILE A 12 -5.34 0.95 -15.48
N ILE A 13 -5.21 0.51 -14.23
CA ILE A 13 -4.75 1.38 -13.14
C ILE A 13 -3.30 1.81 -13.37
N ASP A 14 -2.43 0.91 -13.81
CA ASP A 14 -1.03 1.21 -14.11
C ASP A 14 -0.93 2.29 -15.21
N GLU A 15 -1.62 2.09 -16.33
CA GLU A 15 -1.64 3.02 -17.45
C GLU A 15 -2.20 4.40 -17.03
N PHE A 16 -3.19 4.43 -16.15
CA PHE A 16 -3.70 5.69 -15.61
C PHE A 16 -2.68 6.36 -14.70
N ALA A 17 -2.07 5.62 -13.78
CA ALA A 17 -1.06 6.12 -12.86
C ALA A 17 0.14 6.71 -13.61
N GLU A 18 0.55 6.12 -14.74
CA GLU A 18 1.61 6.65 -15.61
C GLU A 18 1.35 8.06 -16.16
N ARG A 19 0.10 8.52 -16.17
CA ARG A 19 -0.27 9.87 -16.64
C ARG A 19 -0.28 10.91 -15.52
N LEU A 20 -0.28 10.48 -14.26
CA LEU A 20 -0.22 11.36 -13.09
C LEU A 20 1.20 11.87 -12.88
N ASP A 21 1.33 13.05 -12.27
CA ASP A 21 2.65 13.51 -11.81
C ASP A 21 3.17 12.60 -10.68
N PRO A 22 4.49 12.44 -10.51
CA PRO A 22 5.03 11.54 -9.49
C PRO A 22 4.53 11.83 -8.07
N ARG A 23 4.25 13.10 -7.71
CA ARG A 23 3.74 13.43 -6.38
C ARG A 23 2.27 13.06 -6.22
N GLU A 24 1.44 13.26 -7.23
CA GLU A 24 0.05 12.78 -7.23
C GLU A 24 -0.02 11.27 -7.13
N ARG A 25 0.85 10.51 -7.81
CA ARG A 25 0.92 9.05 -7.66
C ARG A 25 1.12 8.64 -6.20
N LEU A 26 2.12 9.23 -5.55
CA LEU A 26 2.43 8.94 -4.14
C LEU A 26 1.30 9.39 -3.20
N ALA A 27 0.70 10.55 -3.45
CA ALA A 27 -0.43 11.04 -2.66
C ALA A 27 -1.67 10.14 -2.82
N CYS A 28 -1.95 9.65 -4.03
CA CYS A 28 -3.04 8.71 -4.29
C CYS A 28 -2.82 7.40 -3.52
N LEU A 29 -1.64 6.79 -3.63
CA LEU A 29 -1.31 5.56 -2.87
C LEU A 29 -1.48 5.78 -1.37
N PHE A 30 -0.99 6.91 -0.85
CA PHE A 30 -1.17 7.24 0.55
C PHE A 30 -2.65 7.34 0.93
N GLY A 31 -3.47 7.99 0.10
CA GLY A 31 -4.92 8.07 0.28
C GLY A 31 -5.58 6.69 0.32
N LEU A 32 -5.18 5.77 -0.57
CA LEU A 32 -5.73 4.41 -0.62
C LEU A 32 -5.42 3.60 0.66
N MET A 33 -4.23 3.77 1.23
CA MET A 33 -3.78 3.03 2.42
C MET A 33 -4.14 3.73 3.75
N ALA A 34 -4.42 5.03 3.75
CA ALA A 34 -4.68 5.80 4.96
C ALA A 34 -5.74 5.18 5.91
N PRO A 35 -6.87 4.62 5.42
CA PRO A 35 -7.85 3.96 6.29
C PRO A 35 -7.28 2.74 7.04
N LEU A 36 -6.29 2.06 6.47
CA LEU A 36 -5.66 0.86 7.02
C LEU A 36 -4.59 1.17 8.06
N LEU A 37 -3.98 2.36 8.00
CA LEU A 37 -2.94 2.77 8.96
C LEU A 37 -3.41 2.75 10.42
N ASN A 38 -4.70 3.00 10.64
CA ASN A 38 -5.30 2.91 11.98
C ASN A 38 -5.34 1.48 12.53
N ARG A 39 -5.24 0.45 11.68
CA ARG A 39 -5.10 -0.95 12.13
C ARG A 39 -3.71 -1.17 12.69
N ILE A 40 -2.68 -0.71 11.98
CA ILE A 40 -1.27 -0.78 12.39
C ILE A 40 -1.04 0.03 13.66
N GLU A 41 -1.53 1.26 13.73
CA GLU A 41 -1.29 2.17 14.88
C GLU A 41 -1.84 1.66 16.21
N ARG A 42 -2.82 0.75 16.19
CA ARG A 42 -3.37 0.14 17.43
C ARG A 42 -2.47 -0.94 18.00
N GLU A 43 -1.47 -1.35 17.26
CA GLU A 43 -0.53 -2.38 17.64
C GLU A 43 0.56 -1.76 18.49
N ASP A 44 0.57 -2.11 19.76
CA ASP A 44 1.52 -1.62 20.76
C ASP A 44 2.30 -2.78 21.38
N GLU A 45 2.30 -3.94 20.72
CA GLU A 45 3.10 -5.09 21.12
C GLU A 45 4.58 -4.82 20.81
N GLU A 46 5.44 -5.06 21.79
CA GLU A 46 6.89 -5.01 21.60
C GLU A 46 7.31 -6.21 20.73
N LEU A 47 7.58 -5.95 19.44
CA LEU A 47 7.97 -6.97 18.47
C LEU A 47 9.47 -7.26 18.47
N SER A 48 10.28 -6.30 18.94
CA SER A 48 11.74 -6.37 18.98
C SER A 48 12.24 -6.02 20.38
N ASP A 49 13.37 -6.61 20.79
CA ASP A 49 14.01 -6.36 22.09
C ASP A 49 14.57 -4.92 22.19
N ASN A 50 14.89 -4.28 21.06
CA ASN A 50 15.46 -2.93 21.03
C ASN A 50 14.94 -2.14 19.80
N PRO A 51 13.65 -1.77 19.77
CA PRO A 51 13.09 -1.05 18.63
C PRO A 51 13.60 0.40 18.61
N VAL A 52 13.93 0.90 17.41
CA VAL A 52 14.29 2.32 17.21
C VAL A 52 13.06 3.22 17.34
N LEU A 53 11.90 2.72 16.90
CA LEU A 53 10.60 3.38 16.96
C LEU A 53 9.53 2.41 17.44
N SER A 54 8.55 2.90 18.19
CA SER A 54 7.32 2.14 18.42
C SER A 54 6.48 2.06 17.14
N THR A 55 5.59 1.07 17.05
CA THR A 55 4.67 0.95 15.90
C THR A 55 3.76 2.19 15.74
N PRO A 56 3.15 2.75 16.82
CA PRO A 56 2.38 3.99 16.70
C PRO A 56 3.22 5.18 16.22
N ASP A 57 4.47 5.31 16.70
CA ASP A 57 5.36 6.39 16.27
C ASP A 57 5.75 6.25 14.80
N ALA A 58 5.99 5.02 14.32
CA ALA A 58 6.26 4.75 12.91
C ALA A 58 5.07 5.16 12.02
N VAL A 59 3.83 4.87 12.41
CA VAL A 59 2.64 5.31 11.67
C VAL A 59 2.49 6.83 11.73
N HIS A 60 2.77 7.46 12.87
CA HIS A 60 2.72 8.91 13.00
C HIS A 60 3.75 9.59 12.08
N ASP A 61 4.99 9.09 12.04
CA ASP A 61 6.04 9.62 11.18
C ASP A 61 5.78 9.31 9.69
N LEU A 62 5.13 8.19 9.36
CA LEU A 62 4.64 7.95 8.01
C LEU A 62 3.65 9.03 7.54
N ARG A 63 2.73 9.46 8.42
CA ARG A 63 1.79 10.56 8.13
C ARG A 63 2.51 11.90 7.96
N LYS A 64 3.55 12.18 8.76
CA LYS A 64 4.43 13.35 8.56
C LYS A 64 5.13 13.31 7.21
N ALA A 65 5.70 12.17 6.83
CA ALA A 65 6.34 11.98 5.53
C ALA A 65 5.36 12.29 4.38
N ALA A 66 4.11 11.85 4.49
CA ALA A 66 3.05 12.13 3.52
C ALA A 66 2.69 13.63 3.43
N ALA A 67 2.80 14.35 4.55
CA ALA A 67 2.65 15.81 4.60
C ALA A 67 3.89 16.57 4.09
N GLY A 68 4.97 15.85 3.72
CA GLY A 68 6.23 16.44 3.26
C GLY A 68 7.15 16.91 4.40
N GLU A 69 6.88 16.47 5.62
CA GLU A 69 7.73 16.76 6.78
C GLU A 69 8.95 15.81 6.83
N PRO A 70 10.10 16.27 7.33
CA PRO A 70 11.29 15.43 7.46
C PRO A 70 11.10 14.38 8.55
N VAL A 71 11.45 13.13 8.22
CA VAL A 71 11.42 11.98 9.15
C VAL A 71 12.64 11.09 8.93
N ASP A 72 12.93 10.21 9.89
CA ASP A 72 13.89 9.12 9.69
C ASP A 72 13.21 7.98 8.90
N ALA A 73 13.29 8.05 7.58
CA ALA A 73 12.64 7.09 6.70
C ALA A 73 13.20 5.66 6.86
N ASP A 74 14.46 5.49 7.25
CA ASP A 74 15.03 4.16 7.47
C ASP A 74 14.43 3.54 8.75
N ALA A 75 14.33 4.31 9.84
CA ALA A 75 13.72 3.81 11.08
C ALA A 75 12.22 3.48 10.93
N VAL A 76 11.47 4.32 10.21
CA VAL A 76 10.04 4.06 9.93
C VAL A 76 9.87 2.81 9.06
N TYR A 77 10.70 2.67 8.02
CA TYR A 77 10.67 1.50 7.14
C TYR A 77 11.02 0.22 7.90
N GLU A 78 12.04 0.24 8.74
CA GLU A 78 12.44 -0.89 9.58
C GLU A 78 11.29 -1.33 10.47
N GLN A 79 10.68 -0.42 11.22
CA GLN A 79 9.58 -0.76 12.13
C GLN A 79 8.34 -1.30 11.39
N LEU A 80 7.97 -0.71 10.24
CA LEU A 80 6.84 -1.23 9.45
C LEU A 80 7.13 -2.60 8.83
N THR A 81 8.38 -2.85 8.45
CA THR A 81 8.80 -4.15 7.92
C THR A 81 8.82 -5.22 9.01
N GLU A 82 9.26 -4.87 10.23
CA GLU A 82 9.19 -5.74 11.41
C GLU A 82 7.74 -6.13 11.72
N VAL A 83 6.81 -5.16 11.77
CA VAL A 83 5.37 -5.44 11.96
C VAL A 83 4.83 -6.35 10.86
N GLY A 84 5.20 -6.06 9.61
CA GLY A 84 4.86 -6.89 8.46
C GLY A 84 5.28 -8.35 8.66
N LEU A 85 6.53 -8.57 9.05
CA LEU A 85 7.11 -9.90 9.20
C LEU A 85 6.52 -10.66 10.41
N CYS A 86 6.49 -10.05 11.59
CA CYS A 86 6.02 -10.73 12.79
C CYS A 86 4.56 -11.18 12.65
N TYR A 87 3.72 -10.37 12.01
CA TYR A 87 2.29 -10.66 11.88
C TYR A 87 1.92 -11.48 10.65
N SER A 88 2.80 -11.62 9.65
CA SER A 88 2.58 -12.57 8.54
C SER A 88 2.81 -14.02 8.98
N GLU A 89 3.68 -14.24 9.97
CA GLU A 89 3.96 -15.56 10.53
C GLU A 89 2.94 -16.02 11.59
N ASP A 90 2.08 -15.10 12.05
CA ASP A 90 1.01 -15.41 12.99
C ASP A 90 -0.04 -16.34 12.35
N GLN A 91 -0.75 -17.13 13.16
CA GLN A 91 -1.85 -18.00 12.69
C GLN A 91 -3.21 -17.29 12.66
N ALA A 92 -3.29 -16.07 13.22
CA ALA A 92 -4.50 -15.28 13.34
C ALA A 92 -4.77 -14.45 12.07
N PRO A 93 -5.85 -14.71 11.30
CA PRO A 93 -6.11 -14.03 10.02
C PRO A 93 -6.18 -12.50 10.10
N GLU A 94 -6.63 -11.95 11.22
CA GLU A 94 -6.67 -10.51 11.47
C GLU A 94 -5.28 -9.87 11.52
N ARG A 95 -4.26 -10.62 11.99
CA ARG A 95 -2.87 -10.17 12.03
C ARG A 95 -2.28 -10.09 10.63
N HIS A 96 -2.69 -10.97 9.73
CA HIS A 96 -2.27 -10.92 8.32
C HIS A 96 -2.71 -9.62 7.65
N LEU A 97 -3.92 -9.13 7.94
CA LEU A 97 -4.39 -7.84 7.40
C LEU A 97 -3.57 -6.66 7.94
N VAL A 98 -3.11 -6.73 9.18
CA VAL A 98 -2.20 -5.73 9.75
C VAL A 98 -0.83 -5.81 9.08
N SER A 99 -0.28 -7.02 8.91
CA SER A 99 0.97 -7.27 8.21
C SER A 99 0.96 -6.68 6.80
N GLN A 100 -0.04 -7.02 5.99
CA GLN A 100 -0.19 -6.50 4.62
C GLN A 100 -0.32 -4.98 4.58
N SER A 101 -1.01 -4.40 5.56
CA SER A 101 -1.12 -2.94 5.69
C SER A 101 0.25 -2.31 5.98
N ALA A 102 1.03 -2.91 6.87
CA ALA A 102 2.39 -2.44 7.22
C ALA A 102 3.35 -2.57 6.04
N TYR A 103 3.29 -3.68 5.30
CA TYR A 103 4.07 -3.86 4.09
C TYR A 103 3.70 -2.89 2.96
N ALA A 104 2.41 -2.62 2.74
CA ALA A 104 1.98 -1.60 1.79
C ALA A 104 2.54 -0.20 2.16
N ALA A 105 2.52 0.12 3.46
CA ALA A 105 3.07 1.37 3.98
C ALA A 105 4.59 1.46 3.84
N ALA A 106 5.33 0.38 4.13
CA ALA A 106 6.78 0.30 3.95
C ALA A 106 7.17 0.45 2.47
N ALA A 107 6.48 -0.25 1.56
CA ALA A 107 6.70 -0.15 0.13
C ALA A 107 6.42 1.27 -0.39
N TRP A 108 5.34 1.91 0.08
CA TRP A 108 5.05 3.31 -0.25
C TRP A 108 6.17 4.25 0.21
N LEU A 109 6.68 4.08 1.44
CA LEU A 109 7.75 4.91 1.98
C LEU A 109 9.04 4.77 1.17
N GLN A 110 9.35 3.54 0.72
CA GLN A 110 10.48 3.28 -0.16
C GLN A 110 10.32 3.98 -1.52
N LEU A 111 9.11 3.99 -2.09
CA LEU A 111 8.81 4.76 -3.30
C LEU A 111 8.96 6.27 -3.08
N LEU A 112 8.48 6.79 -1.94
CA LEU A 112 8.62 8.20 -1.58
C LEU A 112 10.10 8.59 -1.44
N ALA A 113 10.92 7.74 -0.83
CA ALA A 113 12.34 7.99 -0.63
C ALA A 113 13.16 7.92 -1.92
N GLY A 114 12.67 7.19 -2.93
CA GLY A 114 13.35 7.01 -4.23
C GLY A 114 14.69 6.28 -4.11
N ARG A 115 14.91 5.54 -3.02
CA ARG A 115 16.12 4.77 -2.72
C ARG A 115 15.76 3.52 -1.94
N LYS A 116 16.69 2.56 -1.89
CA LYS A 116 16.58 1.46 -0.94
C LYS A 116 16.66 2.02 0.49
N LEU A 117 15.68 1.65 1.32
CA LEU A 117 15.67 1.94 2.75
C LEU A 117 16.34 0.78 3.49
N ARG A 118 16.98 1.09 4.61
CA ARG A 118 17.73 0.11 5.40
C ARG A 118 16.81 -0.57 6.39
N ALA A 119 17.06 -1.86 6.59
CA ALA A 119 16.51 -2.63 7.69
C ALA A 119 17.64 -3.50 8.28
N THR A 120 17.40 -4.13 9.42
CA THR A 120 18.37 -5.07 10.01
C THR A 120 18.59 -6.29 9.11
N ALA A 121 19.76 -6.92 9.19
CA ALA A 121 20.17 -7.97 8.24
C ALA A 121 19.23 -9.20 8.15
N TYR A 122 18.41 -9.46 9.18
CA TYR A 122 17.40 -10.53 9.14
C TYR A 122 16.12 -10.10 8.41
N LEU A 123 15.79 -8.80 8.44
CA LEU A 123 14.76 -8.19 7.59
C LEU A 123 15.25 -7.97 6.16
N GLU A 124 16.57 -7.84 5.94
CA GLU A 124 17.19 -7.78 4.61
C GLU A 124 17.31 -9.14 3.91
N GLY A 125 16.70 -10.21 4.45
CA GLY A 125 16.69 -11.54 3.86
C GLY A 125 16.40 -11.50 2.36
N ASP A 126 17.25 -12.17 1.58
CA ASP A 126 17.56 -11.94 0.15
C ASP A 126 16.40 -12.00 -0.87
N ASN A 127 15.11 -12.07 -0.52
CA ASN A 127 14.06 -12.25 -1.53
C ASN A 127 12.62 -11.83 -1.20
N GLU A 128 12.34 -11.25 -0.04
CA GLU A 128 10.96 -10.89 0.31
C GLU A 128 10.76 -9.38 0.19
N ASP A 129 10.50 -8.93 -1.04
CA ASP A 129 9.88 -7.62 -1.22
C ASP A 129 8.58 -7.59 -0.40
N PRO A 130 8.31 -6.51 0.37
CA PRO A 130 7.14 -6.45 1.24
C PRO A 130 5.81 -6.55 0.47
N VAL A 131 5.82 -6.28 -0.83
CA VAL A 131 4.64 -6.36 -1.69
C VAL A 131 4.76 -7.49 -2.71
N PRO A 132 3.65 -8.16 -3.07
CA PRO A 132 3.63 -9.21 -4.08
C PRO A 132 4.27 -8.77 -5.41
N PRO A 133 5.01 -9.63 -6.13
CA PRO A 133 5.77 -9.26 -7.32
C PRO A 133 4.98 -9.31 -8.64
N PHE A 134 3.69 -9.65 -8.61
CA PHE A 134 2.95 -10.08 -9.81
C PHE A 134 2.32 -8.92 -10.61
N ALA A 135 2.27 -7.72 -10.05
CA ALA A 135 1.73 -6.55 -10.73
C ALA A 135 2.77 -5.80 -11.59
N PRO A 136 2.36 -5.05 -12.63
CA PRO A 136 3.26 -4.49 -13.64
C PRO A 136 4.31 -3.49 -13.15
N SER A 137 4.01 -2.73 -12.09
CA SER A 137 4.90 -1.71 -11.55
C SER A 137 4.89 -1.70 -10.02
N ALA A 138 5.88 -1.04 -9.42
CA ALA A 138 5.92 -0.91 -7.96
C ALA A 138 4.71 -0.16 -7.38
N PHE A 139 4.09 0.73 -8.16
CA PHE A 139 2.82 1.36 -7.79
C PHE A 139 1.69 0.33 -7.76
N THR A 140 1.54 -0.46 -8.82
CA THR A 140 0.44 -1.44 -8.92
C THR A 140 0.65 -2.66 -8.04
N ARG A 141 1.87 -2.98 -7.63
CA ARG A 141 2.14 -4.00 -6.59
C ARG A 141 1.54 -3.62 -5.24
N ILE A 142 1.60 -2.33 -4.88
CA ILE A 142 0.92 -1.81 -3.68
C ILE A 142 -0.60 -1.87 -3.87
N VAL A 143 -1.11 -1.46 -5.04
CA VAL A 143 -2.56 -1.51 -5.34
C VAL A 143 -3.11 -2.93 -5.27
N ASP A 144 -2.40 -3.91 -5.85
CA ASP A 144 -2.73 -5.33 -5.79
C ASP A 144 -2.89 -5.77 -4.34
N LEU A 145 -1.86 -5.58 -3.50
CA LEU A 145 -1.91 -5.91 -2.07
C LEU A 145 -3.07 -5.22 -1.35
N LEU A 146 -3.32 -3.95 -1.64
CA LEU A 146 -4.40 -3.18 -1.03
C LEU A 146 -5.78 -3.70 -1.44
N ALA A 147 -5.98 -4.20 -2.66
CA ALA A 147 -7.28 -4.69 -3.12
C ALA A 147 -7.74 -5.91 -2.31
N TRP A 148 -6.81 -6.81 -2.00
CA TRP A 148 -7.05 -7.93 -1.09
C TRP A 148 -7.27 -7.45 0.35
N THR A 149 -6.39 -6.59 0.84
CA THR A 149 -6.45 -6.11 2.23
C THR A 149 -7.72 -5.31 2.53
N ARG A 150 -8.18 -4.45 1.61
CA ARG A 150 -9.40 -3.64 1.76
C ARG A 150 -10.68 -4.45 1.58
N SER A 151 -10.61 -5.59 0.90
CA SER A 151 -11.71 -6.57 0.87
C SER A 151 -11.74 -7.49 2.09
N ASP A 152 -10.88 -7.22 3.09
CA ASP A 152 -10.75 -8.00 4.34
C ASP A 152 -10.24 -9.43 4.09
N GLN A 153 -9.39 -9.58 3.07
CA GLN A 153 -8.82 -10.85 2.64
C GLN A 153 -7.29 -10.85 2.76
N ILE A 154 -6.75 -12.01 3.12
CA ILE A 154 -5.32 -12.28 2.98
C ILE A 154 -5.01 -12.30 1.48
N TYR A 155 -3.85 -11.76 1.11
CA TYR A 155 -3.37 -11.71 -0.25
C TYR A 155 -3.35 -13.12 -0.82
N PHE A 156 -3.99 -13.27 -1.96
CA PHE A 156 -4.00 -14.48 -2.73
C PHE A 156 -3.63 -14.09 -4.16
N HIS A 157 -2.67 -14.77 -4.77
CA HIS A 157 -2.35 -14.48 -6.17
C HIS A 157 -3.59 -14.77 -7.02
N TRP A 158 -3.96 -13.84 -7.92
CA TRP A 158 -5.26 -13.87 -8.58
C TRP A 158 -5.46 -15.10 -9.49
N GLU A 159 -4.40 -15.67 -10.08
CA GLU A 159 -4.50 -16.92 -10.84
C GLU A 159 -4.88 -18.10 -9.94
N ASP A 160 -4.30 -18.14 -8.74
CA ASP A 160 -4.63 -19.15 -7.75
C ASP A 160 -6.06 -18.93 -7.23
N ALA A 161 -6.50 -17.68 -7.08
CA ALA A 161 -7.85 -17.36 -6.66
C ALA A 161 -8.93 -17.85 -7.65
N ILE A 162 -8.59 -17.88 -8.94
CA ILE A 162 -9.44 -18.48 -9.98
C ILE A 162 -9.49 -20.01 -9.80
N ALA A 163 -8.37 -20.63 -9.42
CA ALA A 163 -8.28 -22.07 -9.23
C ALA A 163 -8.94 -22.56 -7.93
N TYR A 164 -8.99 -21.72 -6.89
CA TYR A 164 -9.49 -22.05 -5.54
C TYR A 164 -10.52 -21.02 -5.03
N PRO A 165 -11.69 -20.91 -5.67
CA PRO A 165 -12.73 -19.93 -5.30
C PRO A 165 -13.40 -20.20 -3.93
N GLU A 166 -13.17 -21.36 -3.33
CA GLU A 166 -13.59 -21.69 -1.95
C GLU A 166 -12.73 -21.01 -0.88
N ASP A 167 -11.50 -20.64 -1.23
CA ASP A 167 -10.51 -20.11 -0.30
C ASP A 167 -10.45 -18.57 -0.32
N CYS A 168 -11.09 -17.93 -1.32
CA CYS A 168 -11.09 -16.47 -1.47
C CYS A 168 -12.27 -15.93 -2.32
N ASP A 169 -12.59 -14.65 -2.15
CA ASP A 169 -13.57 -13.88 -2.93
C ASP A 169 -12.85 -12.94 -3.92
N LEU A 170 -12.39 -13.49 -5.05
CA LEU A 170 -11.83 -12.72 -6.16
C LEU A 170 -12.77 -11.59 -6.64
N PRO A 171 -14.10 -11.82 -6.79
CA PRO A 171 -15.03 -10.73 -7.09
C PRO A 171 -14.98 -9.56 -6.11
N ALA A 172 -14.71 -9.77 -4.82
CA ALA A 172 -14.52 -8.68 -3.85
C ALA A 172 -13.25 -7.88 -4.13
N ALA A 173 -12.13 -8.54 -4.43
CA ALA A 173 -10.89 -7.87 -4.79
C ALA A 173 -11.02 -7.06 -6.10
N ILE A 174 -11.76 -7.58 -7.10
CA ILE A 174 -12.10 -6.83 -8.34
C ILE A 174 -12.95 -5.58 -8.02
N ARG A 175 -13.91 -5.68 -7.10
CA ARG A 175 -14.70 -4.51 -6.67
C ARG A 175 -13.83 -3.44 -6.04
N GLU A 176 -12.85 -3.82 -5.22
CA GLU A 176 -11.88 -2.89 -4.64
C GLU A 176 -10.98 -2.26 -5.70
N LEU A 177 -10.43 -3.02 -6.66
CA LEU A 177 -9.65 -2.44 -7.77
C LEU A 177 -10.44 -1.40 -8.54
N ARG A 178 -11.72 -1.68 -8.83
CA ARG A 178 -12.61 -0.73 -9.50
C ARG A 178 -12.84 0.53 -8.66
N ALA A 179 -13.02 0.39 -7.35
CA ALA A 179 -13.19 1.52 -6.43
C ALA A 179 -11.91 2.37 -6.38
N MET A 180 -10.75 1.74 -6.25
CA MET A 180 -9.44 2.41 -6.26
C MET A 180 -9.19 3.15 -7.56
N HIS A 181 -9.52 2.57 -8.71
CA HIS A 181 -9.43 3.26 -10.00
C HIS A 181 -10.27 4.54 -10.02
N VAL A 182 -11.48 4.52 -9.44
CA VAL A 182 -12.34 5.72 -9.30
C VAL A 182 -11.71 6.74 -8.34
N GLU A 183 -11.18 6.31 -7.19
CA GLU A 183 -10.49 7.17 -6.22
C GLU A 183 -9.29 7.87 -6.88
N ILE A 184 -8.38 7.11 -7.51
CA ILE A 184 -7.20 7.62 -8.23
C ILE A 184 -7.61 8.58 -9.35
N SER A 185 -8.65 8.25 -10.11
CA SER A 185 -9.17 9.12 -11.18
C SER A 185 -9.79 10.42 -10.64
N GLY A 186 -10.35 10.39 -9.43
CA GLY A 186 -10.92 11.54 -8.73
C GLY A 186 -9.87 12.51 -8.21
N PHE A 187 -8.74 12.00 -7.70
CA PHE A 187 -7.60 12.81 -7.23
C PHE A 187 -7.08 13.77 -8.33
N GLY A 188 -7.05 13.33 -9.58
CA GLY A 188 -6.66 14.17 -10.71
C GLY A 188 -7.68 15.26 -11.09
N ARG A 189 -8.95 15.19 -10.65
CA ARG A 189 -9.98 16.19 -11.01
C ARG A 189 -10.12 17.34 -10.02
N GLU A 190 -9.90 17.09 -8.72
CA GLU A 190 -10.09 18.11 -7.68
C GLU A 190 -9.07 19.25 -7.78
N ARG A 191 -7.86 19.00 -8.30
CA ARG A 191 -6.83 20.04 -8.51
C ARG A 191 -6.97 20.83 -9.81
N TYR A 192 -7.48 20.21 -10.89
CA TYR A 192 -7.67 20.91 -12.17
C TYR A 192 -8.90 21.85 -12.21
N SER A 193 -9.79 21.77 -11.22
CA SER A 193 -10.93 22.70 -11.10
C SER A 193 -10.61 23.97 -10.29
N GLY A 194 -9.40 24.09 -9.75
CA GLY A 194 -8.96 25.23 -8.92
C GLY A 194 -8.33 26.41 -9.69
N ASP A 195 -8.03 26.24 -10.98
CA ASP A 195 -7.15 27.18 -11.72
C ASP A 195 -7.80 27.77 -12.99
N VAL A 196 -9.12 28.01 -12.95
CA VAL A 196 -9.82 28.81 -13.96
C VAL A 196 -10.37 30.08 -13.32
N SER A 197 -9.48 31.00 -13.03
CA SER A 197 -9.83 32.42 -12.89
C SER A 197 -8.81 33.23 -13.66
N SER A 198 -9.09 33.42 -14.95
CA SER A 198 -8.41 34.41 -15.78
C SER A 198 -8.50 35.79 -15.13
N PRO A 199 -7.44 36.61 -15.20
CA PRO A 199 -7.52 38.00 -14.76
C PRO A 199 -8.36 38.79 -15.76
N ALA A 200 -9.35 39.52 -15.25
CA ALA A 200 -10.07 40.51 -16.03
C ALA A 200 -9.15 41.69 -16.34
N GLU A 201 -9.10 42.08 -17.63
CA GLU A 201 -8.59 43.38 -18.10
C GLU A 201 -9.49 44.54 -17.66
#